data_AF-A0A1A8NJJ9-F1
#
_entry.id   AF-A0A1A8NJJ9-F1
#
_cell.length_a   1.000
_cell.length_b   1.000
_cell.length_c   1.000
_cell.angle_alpha   90.00
_cell.angle_beta   90.00
_cell.angle_gamma   90.00
#
_symmetry.space_group_name_H-M   'P 1'
#
loop_
_entity.id
_entity.type
_entity.pdbx_description
1 polymer ?
#
loop_
_entity_poly.entity_id
_entity_poly.type
_entity_poly.pdbx_seq_one_letter_code
_entity_poly.pdbx_strand_id
1 'polypeptide(L)'
;LCMTVLTCKDSMSPRWLHYAGLASWLSQTTQILGGLVYGLEKDPSWYVLFTLFATYTLLPLPLLWAMFAGFLTSILHLMLEIVQYHSDAVLLKKVFAKGLLYLGMNTAGLFIHYLTDHVQRQVFLETRRCIEGRLKLEQENQRQERLVLSILPQFVALEMIADMSSMEDDLNPQEFHKIYIHQYKDVSILFADIKCFTQLAINLSAQDLVRTLNELF
;
A
#
# COMPACT_ATOMS: atom_id res chain seq x y z
N LEU A 1 -6.11 13.74 25.30
CA LEU A 1 -5.25 13.21 24.20
C LEU A 1 -5.34 11.69 24.10
N CYS A 2 -4.94 10.88 25.09
CA CYS A 2 -5.10 9.41 25.00
C CYS A 2 -6.56 8.97 24.84
N MET A 3 -7.49 9.51 25.64
CA MET A 3 -8.91 9.13 25.54
C MET A 3 -9.53 9.51 24.19
N THR A 4 -9.17 10.66 23.63
CA THR A 4 -9.66 11.14 22.33
C THR A 4 -9.08 10.35 21.15
N VAL A 5 -7.83 9.87 21.25
CA VAL A 5 -7.21 9.01 20.23
C VAL A 5 -7.80 7.60 20.27
N LEU A 6 -8.14 7.09 21.45
CA LEU A 6 -8.79 5.79 21.62
C LEU A 6 -10.24 5.78 21.15
N THR A 7 -11.01 6.85 21.41
CA THR A 7 -12.43 6.90 21.03
C THR A 7 -12.67 7.18 19.54
N CYS A 8 -11.69 7.73 18.82
CA CYS A 8 -11.82 8.03 17.40
C CYS A 8 -11.07 7.07 16.46
N LYS A 9 -10.45 6.02 16.99
CA LYS A 9 -9.55 5.10 16.26
C LYS A 9 -10.11 4.55 14.94
N ASP A 10 -11.41 4.27 14.86
CA ASP A 10 -12.03 3.67 13.67
C ASP A 10 -12.45 4.69 12.59
N SER A 11 -12.36 6.00 12.88
CA SER A 11 -12.79 7.09 11.99
C SER A 11 -11.63 7.93 11.44
N MET A 12 -10.39 7.70 11.89
CA MET A 12 -9.28 8.63 11.65
C MET A 12 -8.49 8.29 10.38
N SER A 13 -8.47 9.23 9.44
CA SER A 13 -7.57 9.25 8.28
C SER A 13 -6.09 9.18 8.73
N PRO A 14 -5.17 8.54 7.97
CA PRO A 14 -3.74 8.52 8.28
C PRO A 14 -3.12 9.92 8.51
N ARG A 15 -3.72 10.98 7.94
CA ARG A 15 -3.32 12.37 8.19
C ARG A 15 -3.56 12.82 9.63
N TRP A 16 -4.62 12.34 10.28
CA TRP A 16 -4.94 12.68 11.67
C TRP A 16 -3.91 12.13 12.66
N LEU A 17 -3.33 10.96 12.36
CA LEU A 17 -2.28 10.37 13.18
C LEU A 17 -1.01 11.24 13.19
N HIS A 18 -0.66 11.83 12.05
CA HIS A 18 0.47 12.76 11.96
C HIS A 18 0.24 14.04 12.78
N TYR A 19 -0.96 14.61 12.73
CA TYR A 19 -1.30 15.78 13.55
C TYR A 19 -1.29 15.45 15.05
N ALA A 20 -1.75 14.28 15.45
CA ALA A 20 -1.69 13.82 16.84
C ALA A 20 -0.24 13.63 17.31
N GLY A 21 0.62 13.05 16.47
CA GLY A 21 2.06 12.90 16.73
C GLY A 21 2.74 14.25 16.93
N LEU A 22 2.55 15.19 16.00
CA LEU A 22 3.08 16.56 16.09
C LEU A 22 2.57 17.31 17.32
N ALA A 23 1.27 17.21 17.63
CA ALA A 23 0.68 17.85 18.81
C ALA A 23 1.27 17.29 20.11
N SER A 24 1.46 15.96 20.18
CA SER A 24 2.08 15.33 21.36
C SER A 24 3.54 15.74 21.54
N TRP A 25 4.29 15.87 20.46
CA TRP A 25 5.68 16.31 20.48
C TRP A 25 5.79 17.78 20.93
N LEU A 26 4.97 18.67 20.34
CA LEU A 26 4.94 20.09 20.70
C LEU A 26 4.53 20.32 22.16
N SER A 27 3.55 19.57 22.65
CA SER A 27 3.14 19.61 24.05
C SER A 27 4.31 19.31 24.98
N GLN A 28 5.07 18.24 24.68
CA GLN A 28 6.19 17.83 25.53
C GLN A 28 7.39 18.76 25.45
N THR A 29 7.72 19.29 24.27
CA THR A 29 8.78 20.31 24.16
C THR A 29 8.42 21.60 24.90
N THR A 30 7.13 21.96 24.92
CA THR A 30 6.65 23.14 25.65
C THR A 30 6.74 22.93 27.16
N GLN A 31 6.43 21.72 27.65
CA GLN A 31 6.58 21.37 29.07
C GLN A 31 8.05 21.41 29.52
N ILE A 32 8.96 20.89 28.70
CA ILE A 32 10.40 20.99 28.93
C ILE A 32 10.86 22.46 29.05
N LEU A 33 10.42 23.31 28.12
CA LEU A 33 10.80 24.73 28.10
C LEU A 33 10.16 25.49 29.28
N GLY A 34 8.91 25.17 29.62
CA GLY A 34 8.21 25.72 30.77
C GLY A 34 8.86 25.33 32.10
N GLY A 35 9.33 24.09 32.22
CA GLY A 35 10.09 23.61 33.39
C GLY A 35 11.42 24.37 33.57
N LEU A 36 12.09 24.71 32.46
CA LEU A 36 13.32 25.51 32.48
C LEU A 36 13.08 26.97 32.92
N VAL A 37 12.00 27.60 32.45
CA VAL A 37 11.70 29.03 32.71
C VAL A 37 11.07 29.25 34.08
N TYR A 38 10.13 28.40 34.50
CA TYR A 38 9.34 28.63 35.70
C TYR A 38 9.78 27.78 36.90
N GLY A 39 10.73 26.85 36.74
CA GLY A 39 11.26 26.03 37.84
C GLY A 39 10.21 25.15 38.52
N LEU A 40 9.11 24.84 37.81
CA LEU A 40 7.91 24.23 38.36
C LEU A 40 8.03 22.73 38.65
N GLU A 41 9.07 22.06 38.12
CA GLU A 41 9.25 20.62 38.23
C GLU A 41 10.68 20.23 38.60
N LYS A 42 10.81 19.31 39.56
CA LYS A 42 12.07 18.96 40.20
C LYS A 42 12.93 17.98 39.37
N ASP A 43 12.32 17.23 38.45
CA ASP A 43 13.00 16.23 37.60
C ASP A 43 12.40 16.17 36.16
N PRO A 44 13.01 16.83 35.15
CA PRO A 44 12.49 16.86 33.77
C PRO A 44 12.76 15.58 32.96
N SER A 45 13.42 14.58 33.55
CA SER A 45 13.99 13.41 32.83
C SER A 45 12.95 12.60 32.04
N TRP A 46 11.74 12.43 32.56
CA TRP A 46 10.66 11.70 31.90
C TRP A 46 10.17 12.38 30.62
N TYR A 47 10.02 13.71 30.63
CA TYR A 47 9.58 14.46 29.45
C TYR A 47 10.61 14.38 28.32
N VAL A 48 11.91 14.38 28.65
CA VAL A 48 12.99 14.21 27.67
C VAL A 48 12.94 12.82 27.05
N LEU A 49 12.77 11.76 27.85
CA LEU A 49 12.65 10.39 27.34
C LEU A 49 11.43 10.24 26.43
N PHE A 50 10.30 10.82 26.80
CA PHE A 50 9.10 10.82 25.95
C PHE A 50 9.31 11.63 24.66
N THR A 51 9.99 12.78 24.74
CA THR A 51 10.29 13.61 23.56
C THR A 51 11.21 12.87 22.59
N LEU A 52 12.23 12.18 23.09
CA LEU A 52 13.09 11.31 22.27
C LEU A 52 12.29 10.19 21.62
N PHE A 53 11.48 9.48 22.39
CA PHE A 53 10.60 8.43 21.87
C PHE A 53 9.65 8.96 20.79
N ALA A 54 8.99 10.10 21.03
CA ALA A 54 8.08 10.74 20.09
C ALA A 54 8.78 11.20 18.80
N THR A 55 10.03 11.68 18.91
CA THR A 55 10.84 12.11 17.75
C THR A 55 11.11 10.95 16.79
N TYR A 56 11.37 9.74 17.31
CA TYR A 56 11.63 8.56 16.50
C TYR A 56 10.35 7.83 16.02
N THR A 57 9.28 7.84 16.81
CA THR A 57 8.09 7.00 16.52
C THR A 57 6.88 7.75 15.99
N LEU A 58 6.69 9.01 16.38
CA LEU A 58 5.46 9.76 16.09
C LEU A 58 5.66 10.81 14.99
N LEU A 59 6.89 11.27 14.78
CA LEU A 59 7.19 12.24 13.74
C LEU A 59 7.48 11.55 12.40
N PRO A 60 6.86 12.00 11.30
CA PRO A 60 7.11 11.48 9.94
C PRO A 60 8.38 12.13 9.36
N LEU A 61 9.49 12.08 10.09
CA LEU A 61 10.78 12.60 9.64
C LEU A 61 11.59 11.51 8.92
N PRO A 62 12.42 11.86 7.92
CA PRO A 62 13.38 10.91 7.37
C PRO A 62 14.39 10.48 8.45
N LEU A 63 14.90 9.25 8.36
CA LEU A 63 15.84 8.66 9.34
C LEU A 63 16.99 9.60 9.74
N LEU A 64 17.58 10.31 8.77
CA LEU A 64 18.68 11.24 9.02
C LEU A 64 18.27 12.45 9.89
N TRP A 65 17.08 13.01 9.63
CA TRP A 65 16.56 14.14 10.41
C TRP A 65 16.10 13.71 11.79
N ALA A 66 15.49 12.53 11.92
CA ALA A 66 15.14 11.95 13.21
C ALA A 66 16.39 11.68 14.06
N MET A 67 17.45 11.14 13.46
CA MET A 67 18.74 10.93 14.10
C MET A 67 19.34 12.26 14.59
N PHE A 68 19.43 13.27 13.72
CA PHE A 68 19.98 14.56 14.09
C PHE A 68 19.16 15.24 15.21
N ALA A 69 17.84 15.21 15.12
CA ALA A 69 16.95 15.75 16.15
C ALA A 69 17.10 15.02 17.50
N GLY A 70 17.19 13.68 17.49
CA GLY A 70 17.38 12.88 18.71
C GLY A 70 18.74 13.12 19.40
N PHE A 71 19.82 13.20 18.61
CA PHE A 71 21.14 13.53 19.16
C PHE A 71 21.22 14.97 19.66
N LEU A 72 20.71 15.94 18.88
CA LEU A 72 20.73 17.34 19.25
C LEU A 72 19.94 17.58 20.55
N THR A 73 18.75 17.01 20.67
CA THR A 73 17.94 17.12 21.89
C THR A 73 18.67 16.50 23.10
N SER A 74 19.28 15.33 22.95
CA SER A 74 20.05 14.68 24.02
C SER A 74 21.26 15.51 24.47
N ILE A 75 22.02 16.08 23.52
CA ILE A 75 23.20 16.91 23.81
C ILE A 75 22.78 18.22 24.50
N LEU A 76 21.76 18.89 23.98
CA LEU A 76 21.25 20.14 24.57
C LEU A 76 20.79 19.91 26.01
N HIS A 77 20.09 18.81 26.28
CA HIS A 77 19.64 18.48 27.63
C HIS A 77 20.80 18.20 28.59
N LEU A 78 21.80 17.42 28.18
CA LEU A 78 22.97 17.16 29.00
C LEU A 78 23.78 18.44 29.25
N MET A 79 23.93 19.30 28.25
CA MET A 79 24.61 20.60 28.39
C MET A 79 23.90 21.52 29.39
N LEU A 80 22.56 21.62 29.29
CA LEU A 80 21.76 22.41 30.23
C LEU A 80 21.92 21.90 31.67
N GLU A 81 21.91 20.59 31.86
CA GLU A 81 22.07 19.99 33.19
C GLU A 81 23.47 20.22 33.78
N ILE A 82 24.51 20.17 32.96
CA ILE A 82 25.89 20.48 33.36
C ILE A 82 26.03 21.96 33.77
N VAL A 83 25.41 22.88 33.02
CA VAL A 83 25.47 24.32 33.31
C VAL A 83 24.70 24.66 34.58
N GLN A 84 23.52 24.08 34.78
CA GLN A 84 22.64 24.42 35.90
C GLN A 84 23.13 23.84 37.25
N TYR A 85 23.80 22.69 37.24
CA TYR A 85 24.27 21.99 38.44
C TYR A 85 25.79 21.93 38.57
N HIS A 86 26.50 22.90 37.96
CA HIS A 86 27.97 22.93 37.90
C HIS A 86 28.67 22.81 39.28
N SER A 87 28.02 23.27 40.35
CA SER A 87 28.57 23.31 41.71
C SER A 87 28.30 22.04 42.55
N ASP A 88 27.64 21.03 41.97
CA ASP A 88 27.11 19.88 42.72
C ASP A 88 28.08 18.68 42.70
N ALA A 89 28.53 18.19 43.85
CA ALA A 89 29.54 17.11 43.95
C ALA A 89 29.07 15.76 43.36
N VAL A 90 27.76 15.59 43.14
CA VAL A 90 27.14 14.37 42.59
C VAL A 90 26.83 14.51 41.08
N LEU A 91 27.20 15.64 40.45
CA LEU A 91 26.89 15.96 39.05
C LEU A 91 27.36 14.86 38.08
N LEU A 92 28.62 14.41 38.19
CA LEU A 92 29.20 13.42 37.28
C LEU A 92 28.43 12.11 37.27
N LYS A 93 28.00 11.62 38.44
CA LYS A 93 27.22 10.37 38.53
C LYS A 93 25.84 10.51 37.92
N LYS A 94 25.17 11.66 38.13
CA LYS A 94 23.84 11.96 37.56
C LYS A 94 23.90 12.09 36.04
N VAL A 95 24.83 12.88 35.53
CA VAL A 95 25.04 13.10 34.08
C VAL A 95 25.41 11.80 33.38
N PHE A 96 26.27 10.98 33.98
CA PHE A 96 26.64 9.68 33.42
C PHE A 96 25.43 8.72 33.34
N ALA A 97 24.64 8.62 34.40
CA ALA A 97 23.44 7.78 34.40
C ALA A 97 22.39 8.25 33.36
N LYS A 98 22.13 9.56 33.28
CA LYS A 98 21.22 10.12 32.27
C LYS A 98 21.75 10.00 30.85
N GLY A 99 23.06 10.17 30.66
CA GLY A 99 23.72 9.96 29.37
C GLY A 99 23.56 8.54 28.86
N LEU A 100 23.71 7.54 29.73
CA LEU A 100 23.44 6.13 29.39
C LEU A 100 21.96 5.90 29.03
N LEU A 101 21.02 6.50 29.76
CA LEU A 101 19.59 6.40 29.46
C LEU A 101 19.24 7.02 28.10
N TYR A 102 19.76 8.22 27.80
CA TYR A 102 19.53 8.88 26.52
C TYR A 102 20.18 8.12 25.37
N LEU A 103 21.39 7.59 25.56
CA LEU A 103 22.03 6.73 24.57
C LEU A 103 21.17 5.49 24.27
N GLY A 104 20.68 4.80 25.30
CA GLY A 104 19.80 3.64 25.16
C GLY A 104 18.47 3.96 24.48
N MET A 105 17.87 5.12 24.78
CA MET A 105 16.64 5.57 24.12
C MET A 105 16.88 5.92 22.64
N ASN A 106 18.00 6.56 22.31
CA ASN A 106 18.34 6.88 20.92
C ASN A 106 18.62 5.62 20.11
N THR A 107 19.34 4.64 20.65
CA THR A 107 19.59 3.38 19.93
C THR A 107 18.31 2.59 19.71
N ALA A 108 17.47 2.45 20.74
CA ALA A 108 16.17 1.80 20.61
C ALA A 108 15.24 2.55 19.63
N GLY A 109 15.18 3.88 19.72
CA GLY A 109 14.39 4.71 18.83
C GLY A 109 14.83 4.62 17.37
N LEU A 110 16.14 4.67 17.11
CA LEU A 110 16.70 4.47 15.77
C LEU A 110 16.36 3.09 15.21
N PHE A 111 16.47 2.04 16.03
CA PHE A 111 16.16 0.67 15.62
C PHE A 111 14.67 0.53 15.26
N ILE A 112 13.76 1.04 16.09
CA ILE A 112 12.31 1.02 15.85
C ILE A 112 11.97 1.80 14.58
N HIS A 113 12.52 3.01 14.41
CA HIS A 113 12.26 3.84 13.23
C HIS A 113 12.78 3.15 11.95
N TYR A 114 13.99 2.60 12.00
CA TYR A 114 14.57 1.85 10.88
C TYR A 114 13.72 0.65 10.47
N LEU A 115 13.29 -0.18 11.44
CA LEU A 115 12.42 -1.32 11.17
C LEU A 115 11.08 -0.88 10.57
N THR A 116 10.51 0.22 11.07
CA THR A 116 9.24 0.75 10.59
C THR A 116 9.34 1.22 9.14
N ASP A 117 10.39 2.00 8.80
CA ASP A 117 10.62 2.45 7.42
C ASP A 117 10.88 1.26 6.48
N HIS A 118 11.65 0.26 6.93
CA HIS A 118 11.90 -0.95 6.16
C HIS A 118 10.60 -1.73 5.87
N VAL A 119 9.79 -2.00 6.90
CA VAL A 119 8.51 -2.70 6.76
C VAL A 119 7.55 -1.92 5.87
N GLN A 120 7.46 -0.60 6.05
CA GLN A 120 6.58 0.24 5.23
C GLN A 120 6.97 0.20 3.75
N ARG A 121 8.26 0.26 3.43
CA ARG A 121 8.75 0.13 2.05
C ARG A 121 8.50 -1.26 1.47
N GLN A 122 8.71 -2.30 2.27
CA GLN A 122 8.45 -3.67 1.84
C GLN A 122 6.96 -3.86 1.50
N VAL A 123 6.06 -3.46 2.40
CA VAL A 123 4.61 -3.54 2.20
C VAL A 123 4.19 -2.73 0.97
N PHE A 124 4.77 -1.56 0.75
CA PHE A 124 4.50 -0.77 -0.45
C PHE A 124 4.91 -1.51 -1.75
N LEU A 125 6.11 -2.10 -1.77
CA LEU A 125 6.59 -2.86 -2.94
C LEU A 125 5.79 -4.14 -3.18
N GLU A 126 5.38 -4.83 -2.13
CA GLU A 126 4.48 -6.00 -2.21
C GLU A 126 3.10 -5.60 -2.75
N THR A 127 2.53 -4.51 -2.22
CA THR A 127 1.25 -3.98 -2.71
C THR A 127 1.32 -3.60 -4.18
N ARG A 128 2.40 -2.93 -4.61
CA ARG A 128 2.61 -2.57 -6.01
C ARG A 128 2.71 -3.81 -6.91
N ARG A 129 3.49 -4.82 -6.51
CA ARG A 129 3.62 -6.08 -7.25
C ARG A 129 2.28 -6.81 -7.36
N CYS A 130 1.49 -6.82 -6.29
CA CYS A 130 0.14 -7.37 -6.29
C CYS A 130 -0.78 -6.65 -7.28
N ILE A 131 -0.79 -5.31 -7.27
CA ILE A 131 -1.59 -4.52 -8.22
C ILE A 131 -1.16 -4.76 -9.66
N GLU A 132 0.15 -4.78 -9.94
CA GLU A 132 0.66 -5.06 -11.28
C GLU A 132 0.26 -6.46 -11.76
N GLY A 133 0.33 -7.46 -10.87
CA GLY A 133 -0.14 -8.81 -11.15
C GLY A 133 -1.64 -8.86 -11.45
N ARG A 134 -2.47 -8.18 -10.64
CA ARG A 134 -3.92 -8.09 -10.88
C ARG A 134 -4.24 -7.46 -12.23
N LEU A 135 -3.59 -6.36 -12.59
CA LEU A 135 -3.81 -5.70 -13.88
C LEU A 135 -3.46 -6.61 -15.07
N LYS A 136 -2.33 -7.33 -14.98
CA LYS A 136 -1.94 -8.31 -16.00
C LYS A 136 -2.95 -9.44 -16.12
N LEU A 137 -3.43 -9.98 -14.98
CA LEU A 137 -4.45 -11.02 -14.96
C LEU A 137 -5.78 -10.54 -15.58
N GLU A 138 -6.21 -9.31 -15.27
CA GLU A 138 -7.43 -8.75 -15.86
C GLU A 138 -7.32 -8.59 -17.38
N GLN A 139 -6.16 -8.15 -17.89
CA GLN A 139 -5.92 -8.03 -19.33
C GLN A 139 -5.95 -9.38 -20.06
N GLU A 140 -5.28 -10.40 -19.51
CA GLU A 140 -5.30 -11.73 -20.08
C GLU A 140 -6.71 -12.36 -20.00
N ASN A 141 -7.43 -12.13 -18.90
CA ASN A 141 -8.80 -12.60 -18.76
C ASN A 141 -9.73 -11.96 -19.82
N GLN A 142 -9.64 -10.65 -20.04
CA GLN A 142 -10.40 -9.96 -21.11
C GLN A 142 -10.03 -10.47 -22.50
N ARG A 143 -8.74 -10.76 -22.74
CA ARG A 143 -8.27 -11.33 -23.99
C ARG A 143 -8.87 -12.73 -24.20
N GLN A 144 -8.88 -13.56 -23.16
CA GLN A 144 -9.47 -14.90 -23.20
C GLN A 144 -10.98 -14.84 -23.45
N GLU A 145 -11.71 -13.97 -22.75
CA GLU A 145 -13.16 -13.77 -22.96
C GLU A 145 -13.46 -13.34 -24.39
N ARG A 146 -12.69 -12.39 -24.95
CA ARG A 146 -12.83 -11.95 -26.34
C ARG A 146 -12.58 -13.09 -27.34
N LEU A 147 -11.58 -13.94 -27.08
CA LEU A 147 -11.28 -15.07 -27.96
C LEU A 147 -12.43 -16.09 -27.93
N VAL A 148 -12.96 -16.41 -26.76
CA VAL A 148 -14.11 -17.32 -26.62
C VAL A 148 -15.34 -16.77 -27.35
N LEU A 149 -15.65 -15.48 -27.14
CA LEU A 149 -16.82 -14.83 -27.76
C LEU A 149 -16.66 -14.56 -29.27
N SER A 150 -15.44 -14.59 -29.81
CA SER A 150 -15.20 -14.42 -31.25
C SER A 150 -15.67 -15.63 -32.08
N ILE A 151 -15.84 -16.79 -31.45
CA ILE A 151 -16.20 -18.05 -32.11
C ILE A 151 -17.55 -18.58 -31.59
N LEU A 152 -17.84 -18.37 -30.31
CA LEU A 152 -19.04 -18.89 -29.65
C LEU A 152 -20.01 -17.76 -29.25
N PRO A 153 -21.33 -17.94 -29.44
CA PRO A 153 -22.32 -17.06 -28.84
C PRO A 153 -22.22 -17.04 -27.30
N GLN A 154 -22.50 -15.88 -26.69
CA GLN A 154 -22.29 -15.63 -25.26
C GLN A 154 -22.96 -16.66 -24.32
N PHE A 155 -24.17 -17.09 -24.63
CA PHE A 155 -24.90 -18.05 -23.78
C PHE A 155 -24.26 -19.45 -23.79
N VAL A 156 -23.75 -19.91 -24.94
CA VAL A 156 -23.03 -21.19 -25.05
C VAL A 156 -21.67 -21.10 -24.36
N ALA A 157 -20.98 -19.97 -24.54
CA ALA A 157 -19.70 -19.72 -23.87
C ALA A 157 -19.83 -19.78 -22.34
N LEU A 158 -20.86 -19.14 -21.77
CA LEU A 158 -21.11 -19.16 -20.32
C LEU A 158 -21.44 -20.56 -19.80
N GLU A 159 -22.26 -21.33 -20.52
CA GLU A 159 -22.56 -22.73 -20.17
C GLU A 159 -21.30 -23.61 -20.20
N MET A 160 -20.47 -23.46 -21.23
CA MET A 160 -19.22 -24.23 -21.36
C MET A 160 -18.20 -23.87 -20.27
N ILE A 161 -18.08 -22.59 -19.90
CA ILE A 161 -17.23 -22.16 -18.78
C ILE A 161 -17.73 -22.74 -17.45
N ALA A 162 -19.05 -22.73 -17.23
CA ALA A 162 -19.65 -23.30 -16.02
C ALA A 162 -19.41 -24.82 -15.93
N ASP A 163 -19.56 -25.55 -17.03
CA ASP A 163 -19.24 -26.97 -17.11
C ASP A 163 -17.75 -27.24 -16.85
N MET A 164 -16.84 -26.47 -17.44
CA MET A 164 -15.40 -26.63 -17.18
C MET A 164 -15.06 -26.44 -15.70
N SER A 165 -15.70 -25.49 -15.03
CA SER A 165 -15.47 -25.23 -13.59
C SER A 165 -16.00 -26.33 -12.67
N SER A 166 -17.02 -27.08 -13.09
CA SER A 166 -17.56 -28.21 -12.31
C SER A 166 -16.80 -29.51 -12.53
N MET A 167 -16.13 -29.66 -13.68
CA MET A 167 -15.31 -30.84 -13.98
C MET A 167 -13.96 -30.88 -13.26
N GLU A 168 -13.47 -29.76 -12.72
CA GLU A 168 -12.25 -29.76 -11.89
C GLU A 168 -12.41 -30.57 -10.60
N ASP A 169 -13.64 -30.74 -10.11
CA ASP A 169 -13.96 -31.54 -8.91
C ASP A 169 -14.18 -33.04 -9.20
N ASP A 170 -14.43 -33.42 -10.47
CA ASP A 170 -14.76 -34.80 -10.86
C ASP A 170 -13.58 -35.47 -11.59
N LEU A 171 -12.95 -36.46 -10.94
CA LEU A 171 -11.73 -37.15 -11.36
C LEU A 171 -11.86 -38.04 -12.61
N ASN A 172 -12.91 -37.89 -13.43
CA ASN A 172 -13.15 -38.71 -14.62
C ASN A 172 -12.75 -37.96 -15.90
N PRO A 173 -11.53 -38.19 -16.45
CA PRO A 173 -11.00 -37.46 -17.59
C PRO A 173 -11.57 -37.92 -18.94
N GLN A 174 -12.70 -38.64 -18.96
CA GLN A 174 -13.25 -39.29 -20.16
C GLN A 174 -14.43 -38.53 -20.82
N GLU A 175 -14.95 -37.45 -20.24
CA GLU A 175 -16.08 -36.69 -20.83
C GLU A 175 -15.66 -35.63 -21.86
N PHE A 176 -14.50 -35.77 -22.50
CA PHE A 176 -13.87 -34.73 -23.33
C PHE A 176 -14.65 -34.31 -24.60
N HIS A 177 -15.84 -34.85 -24.85
CA HIS A 177 -16.59 -34.67 -26.12
C HIS A 177 -18.06 -34.29 -25.88
N LYS A 178 -18.32 -33.31 -25.00
CA LYS A 178 -19.67 -32.76 -24.81
C LYS A 178 -20.02 -31.83 -25.98
N ILE A 179 -21.14 -32.11 -26.65
CA ILE A 179 -21.66 -31.30 -27.78
C ILE A 179 -22.86 -30.49 -27.28
N TYR A 180 -22.80 -29.17 -27.40
CA TYR A 180 -23.86 -28.25 -26.99
C TYR A 180 -24.86 -28.03 -28.13
N ILE A 181 -26.05 -28.64 -28.06
CA ILE A 181 -27.11 -28.48 -29.08
C ILE A 181 -28.38 -27.96 -28.39
N HIS A 182 -28.89 -26.83 -28.88
CA HIS A 182 -30.11 -26.20 -28.39
C HIS A 182 -31.19 -26.17 -29.47
N GLN A 183 -32.42 -26.53 -29.11
CA GLN A 183 -33.58 -26.44 -30.00
C GLN A 183 -34.34 -25.14 -29.75
N TYR A 184 -34.50 -24.32 -30.80
CA TYR A 184 -35.31 -23.10 -30.77
C TYR A 184 -36.49 -23.22 -31.75
N LYS A 185 -37.69 -22.80 -31.33
CA LYS A 185 -38.92 -22.89 -32.14
C LYS A 185 -39.25 -21.59 -32.86
N ASP A 186 -39.12 -20.45 -32.19
CA ASP A 186 -39.54 -19.14 -32.69
C ASP A 186 -38.33 -18.31 -33.15
N VAL A 187 -37.70 -18.74 -34.23
CA VAL A 187 -36.55 -18.04 -34.84
C VAL A 187 -36.80 -17.79 -36.33
N SER A 188 -36.20 -16.72 -36.87
CA SER A 188 -36.17 -16.47 -38.31
C SER A 188 -34.74 -16.65 -38.81
N ILE A 189 -34.59 -17.19 -40.02
CA ILE A 189 -33.28 -17.44 -40.64
C ILE A 189 -33.22 -16.57 -41.89
N LEU A 190 -32.21 -15.68 -41.95
CA LEU A 190 -31.94 -14.83 -43.11
C LEU A 190 -30.71 -15.37 -43.84
N PHE A 191 -30.86 -15.62 -45.14
CA PHE A 191 -29.74 -15.90 -46.03
C PHE A 191 -29.47 -14.68 -46.91
N ALA A 192 -28.19 -14.34 -47.09
CA ALA A 192 -27.74 -13.31 -48.01
C ALA A 192 -26.54 -13.85 -48.80
N ASP A 193 -26.49 -13.55 -50.09
CA ASP A 193 -25.42 -13.98 -50.99
C ASP A 193 -25.02 -12.84 -51.93
N ILE A 194 -23.75 -12.81 -52.31
CA ILE A 194 -23.20 -11.81 -53.23
C ILE A 194 -23.40 -12.31 -54.66
N LYS A 195 -24.32 -11.67 -55.38
CA LYS A 195 -24.55 -11.98 -56.78
C LYS A 195 -23.27 -11.75 -57.60
N CYS A 196 -22.92 -12.70 -58.46
CA CYS A 196 -21.79 -12.62 -59.40
C CYS A 196 -20.40 -12.50 -58.73
N PHE A 197 -20.20 -13.03 -57.52
CA PHE A 197 -18.91 -13.00 -56.81
C PHE A 197 -17.71 -13.45 -57.67
N THR A 198 -17.87 -14.50 -58.49
CA THR A 198 -16.80 -15.02 -59.36
C THR A 198 -16.25 -13.96 -60.32
N GLN A 199 -17.10 -13.09 -60.86
CA GLN A 199 -16.68 -12.03 -61.79
C GLN A 199 -15.94 -10.90 -61.04
N LEU A 200 -16.36 -10.59 -59.80
CA LEU A 200 -15.67 -9.62 -58.94
C LEU A 200 -14.27 -10.12 -58.56
N ALA A 201 -14.14 -11.41 -58.20
CA ALA A 201 -12.89 -12.01 -57.77
C ALA A 201 -11.84 -12.12 -58.90
N ILE A 202 -12.27 -12.29 -60.16
CA ILE A 202 -11.37 -12.32 -61.33
C ILE A 202 -10.77 -10.94 -61.63
N ASN A 203 -11.51 -9.86 -61.34
CA ASN A 203 -11.12 -8.50 -61.72
C ASN A 203 -10.28 -7.78 -60.65
N LEU A 204 -10.13 -8.36 -59.47
CA LEU A 204 -9.41 -7.76 -58.33
C LEU A 204 -8.12 -8.53 -58.03
N SER A 205 -7.13 -7.83 -57.50
CA SER A 205 -5.98 -8.49 -56.88
C SER A 205 -6.43 -9.19 -55.59
N ALA A 206 -5.69 -10.22 -55.15
CA ALA A 206 -6.02 -10.94 -53.92
C ALA A 206 -6.12 -10.01 -52.70
N GLN A 207 -5.25 -8.99 -52.62
CA GLN A 207 -5.26 -8.03 -51.52
C GLN A 207 -6.46 -7.08 -51.57
N ASP A 208 -6.81 -6.60 -52.77
CA ASP A 208 -7.95 -5.69 -52.94
C ASP A 208 -9.27 -6.42 -52.71
N LEU A 209 -9.39 -7.68 -53.13
CA LEU A 209 -10.56 -8.51 -52.85
C LEU A 209 -10.78 -8.68 -51.34
N VAL A 210 -9.73 -9.01 -50.58
CA VAL A 210 -9.82 -9.14 -49.12
C VAL A 210 -10.21 -7.80 -48.47
N ARG A 211 -9.66 -6.69 -48.96
CA ARG A 211 -10.04 -5.36 -48.47
C ARG A 211 -11.52 -5.06 -48.74
N THR A 212 -12.00 -5.25 -49.97
CA THR A 212 -13.40 -4.98 -50.34
C THR A 212 -14.36 -5.88 -49.56
N LEU A 213 -14.01 -7.14 -49.31
CA LEU A 213 -14.83 -8.04 -48.49
C LEU A 213 -14.86 -7.62 -47.01
N ASN A 214 -13.71 -7.24 -46.44
CA ASN A 214 -13.65 -6.74 -45.05
C ASN A 214 -14.37 -5.39 -44.86
N GLU A 215 -14.57 -4.60 -45.91
CA GLU A 215 -15.40 -3.37 -45.85
C GLU A 215 -16.89 -3.67 -45.98
N LEU A 216 -17.27 -4.76 -46.63
CA LEU A 216 -18.66 -5.20 -46.78
C LEU A 216 -19.19 -5.93 -45.54
N PHE A 217 -18.34 -6.73 -44.89
CA PHE A 217 -18.65 -7.51 -43.67
C PHE A 217 -18.44 -6.71 -42.39
#